data_AF-A0AAW9IHX0-F1
#
_entry.id   AF-A0AAW9IHX0-F1
#
_cell.length_a   1.000
_cell.length_b   1.000
_cell.length_c   1.000
_cell.angle_alpha   90.00
_cell.angle_beta   90.00
_cell.angle_gamma   90.00
#
_symmetry.space_group_name_H-M   'P 1'
#
loop_
_entity.id
_entity.type
_entity.pdbx_description
1 polymer ?
#
loop_
_entity_poly.entity_id
_entity_poly.type
_entity_poly.pdbx_seq_one_letter_code
_entity_poly.pdbx_strand_id
1 'polypeptide(L)'
;VFLQTIPYRFYNILILVFVFITSVLLKDFGPMYKAEVEARKRGLNSNVDEVASDSNLDHSDLEPKEGVELSIWNAIIPIGVLVITSLICFYFSGYTVIMGGEDVALQNIMTNSPISFKAIQEAFSASDASVALFQSALIASIVSIIMGVSKKIFTVSEAIETWIDGMKPLLITGVILLLAWSLSSVIKDLG
;
A
#
# COMPACT_ATOMS: atom_id res chain seq x y z
N VAL A 1 27.02 11.20 -12.83
CA VAL A 1 27.33 10.13 -11.84
C VAL A 1 26.23 9.07 -11.75
N PHE A 2 24.94 9.41 -11.55
CA PHE A 2 23.86 8.41 -11.46
C PHE A 2 23.76 7.47 -12.68
N LEU A 3 23.74 8.01 -13.90
CA LEU A 3 23.69 7.24 -15.16
C LEU A 3 24.90 6.29 -15.34
N GLN A 4 26.09 6.67 -14.86
CA GLN A 4 27.28 5.82 -14.93
C GLN A 4 27.26 4.67 -13.91
N THR A 5 26.45 4.76 -12.84
CA THR A 5 26.30 3.67 -11.87
C THR A 5 25.28 2.62 -12.29
N ILE A 6 24.46 2.89 -13.31
CA ILE A 6 23.41 1.97 -13.78
C ILE A 6 23.98 0.60 -14.19
N PRO A 7 25.07 0.51 -15.00
CA PRO A 7 25.63 -0.78 -15.40
C PRO A 7 26.15 -1.64 -14.24
N TYR A 8 26.51 -1.03 -13.12
CA TYR A 8 27.04 -1.72 -11.93
C TYR A 8 25.93 -2.23 -10.99
N ARG A 9 24.67 -1.84 -11.20
CA ARG A 9 23.51 -2.30 -10.42
C ARG A 9 22.97 -3.62 -11.00
N PHE A 10 23.83 -4.62 -11.15
CA PHE A 10 23.53 -5.90 -11.77
C PHE A 10 22.27 -6.56 -11.17
N TYR A 11 22.10 -6.51 -9.86
CA TYR A 11 20.90 -7.04 -9.19
C TYR A 11 19.60 -6.39 -9.70
N ASN A 12 19.56 -5.06 -9.82
CA ASN A 12 18.37 -4.34 -10.27
C ASN A 12 18.08 -4.57 -11.77
N ILE A 13 19.12 -4.70 -12.59
CA ILE A 13 18.95 -5.01 -14.02
C ILE A 13 18.44 -6.45 -14.17
N LEU A 14 19.03 -7.40 -13.45
CA LEU A 14 18.64 -8.81 -13.51
C LEU A 14 17.23 -9.03 -12.98
N ILE A 15 16.81 -8.36 -11.89
CA ILE A 15 15.45 -8.51 -11.37
C ILE A 15 14.40 -7.92 -12.34
N LEU A 16 14.70 -6.80 -13.01
CA LEU A 16 13.83 -6.24 -14.05
C LEU A 16 13.66 -7.20 -15.23
N VAL A 17 14.76 -7.77 -15.72
CA VAL A 17 14.74 -8.77 -16.79
C VAL A 17 13.99 -10.02 -16.35
N PHE A 18 14.24 -10.50 -15.13
CA PHE A 18 13.56 -11.67 -14.57
C PHE A 18 12.05 -11.47 -14.48
N VAL A 19 11.58 -10.34 -13.93
CA VAL A 19 10.14 -10.00 -13.86
C VAL A 19 9.53 -9.88 -15.26
N PHE A 20 10.25 -9.29 -16.22
CA PHE A 20 9.78 -9.22 -17.60
C PHE A 20 9.62 -10.61 -18.22
N ILE A 21 10.62 -11.49 -18.05
CA ILE A 21 10.58 -12.87 -18.55
C ILE A 21 9.43 -13.63 -17.89
N THR A 22 9.27 -13.59 -16.57
CA THR A 22 8.18 -14.31 -15.88
C THR A 22 6.81 -13.78 -16.27
N SER A 23 6.67 -12.47 -16.48
CA SER A 23 5.43 -11.85 -16.94
C SER A 23 5.05 -12.25 -18.37
N VAL A 24 6.02 -12.43 -19.27
CA VAL A 24 5.75 -12.85 -20.67
C VAL A 24 5.54 -14.35 -20.75
N LEU A 25 6.34 -15.14 -20.04
CA LEU A 25 6.26 -16.60 -20.07
C LEU A 25 5.10 -17.16 -19.22
N LEU A 26 4.52 -16.35 -18.32
CA LEU A 26 3.58 -16.77 -17.27
C LEU A 26 4.04 -18.05 -16.56
N LYS A 27 5.35 -18.19 -16.38
CA LYS A 27 5.96 -19.39 -15.82
C LYS A 27 6.66 -19.04 -14.53
N ASP A 28 6.14 -19.59 -13.44
CA ASP A 28 6.73 -19.46 -12.13
C ASP A 28 7.87 -20.47 -11.93
N PHE A 29 8.69 -20.23 -10.90
CA PHE A 29 9.81 -21.09 -10.55
C PHE A 29 9.78 -21.46 -9.05
N GLY A 30 10.37 -22.60 -8.69
CA GLY A 30 10.54 -23.01 -7.30
C GLY A 30 9.22 -23.45 -6.63
N PRO A 31 8.98 -23.06 -5.35
CA PRO A 31 7.78 -23.49 -4.62
C PRO A 31 6.48 -22.98 -5.27
N MET A 32 6.50 -21.80 -5.90
CA MET A 32 5.33 -21.21 -6.55
C MET A 32 4.88 -22.01 -7.80
N TYR A 33 5.83 -22.52 -8.58
CA TYR A 33 5.52 -23.44 -9.69
C TYR A 33 4.89 -24.75 -9.21
N LYS A 34 5.34 -25.29 -8.06
CA LYS A 34 4.74 -26.50 -7.48
C LYS A 34 3.29 -26.24 -7.08
N ALA A 35 3.02 -25.11 -6.44
CA ALA A 35 1.66 -24.68 -6.09
C ALA A 35 0.79 -24.45 -7.34
N GLU A 36 1.31 -23.83 -8.41
CA GLU A 36 0.60 -23.66 -9.68
C GLU A 36 0.20 -25.01 -10.30
N VAL A 37 1.14 -25.96 -10.34
CA VAL A 37 0.90 -27.31 -10.86
C VAL A 37 -0.09 -28.06 -9.98
N GLU A 38 0.02 -27.93 -8.66
CA GLU A 38 -0.90 -28.56 -7.71
C GLU A 38 -2.32 -28.00 -7.84
N ALA A 39 -2.48 -26.67 -7.91
CA ALA A 39 -3.76 -26.01 -8.13
C ALA A 39 -4.39 -26.44 -9.47
N ARG A 40 -3.59 -26.58 -10.53
CA ARG A 40 -4.07 -27.10 -11.83
C ARG A 40 -4.47 -28.57 -11.77
N LYS A 41 -3.79 -29.39 -10.95
CA LYS A 41 -4.12 -30.80 -10.75
C LYS A 41 -5.36 -31.01 -9.87
N ARG A 42 -5.60 -30.11 -8.90
CA ARG A 42 -6.71 -30.23 -7.93
C ARG A 42 -8.09 -30.02 -8.56
N GLY A 43 -8.17 -29.31 -9.69
CA GLY A 43 -9.44 -29.08 -10.39
C GLY A 43 -10.45 -28.27 -9.56
N LEU A 44 -11.45 -27.67 -10.22
CA LEU A 44 -12.44 -26.76 -9.60
C LEU A 44 -13.39 -27.41 -8.56
N ASN A 45 -13.19 -28.66 -8.15
CA ASN A 45 -14.17 -29.45 -7.38
C ASN A 45 -13.64 -30.07 -6.08
N SER A 46 -12.52 -29.60 -5.54
CA SER A 46 -12.10 -29.98 -4.18
C SER A 46 -12.27 -28.79 -3.24
N ASN A 47 -12.95 -29.03 -2.12
CA ASN A 47 -13.19 -28.07 -1.06
C ASN A 47 -11.91 -27.29 -0.73
N VAL A 48 -12.10 -26.00 -0.46
CA VAL A 48 -11.10 -24.94 -0.28
C VAL A 48 -10.33 -25.10 1.05
N ASP A 49 -10.34 -26.28 1.65
CA ASP A 49 -9.99 -26.48 3.07
C ASP A 49 -8.52 -26.83 3.32
N GLU A 50 -7.69 -26.99 2.28
CA GLU A 50 -6.34 -27.58 2.45
C GLU A 50 -5.24 -26.88 1.61
N VAL A 51 -5.29 -25.56 1.45
CA VAL A 51 -4.24 -24.81 0.72
C VAL A 51 -3.69 -23.62 1.53
N ALA A 52 -3.16 -23.87 2.72
CA ALA A 52 -2.35 -22.86 3.42
C ALA A 52 -1.24 -23.41 4.34
N SER A 53 -0.96 -24.71 4.35
CA SER A 53 -0.01 -25.30 5.30
C SER A 53 1.41 -25.46 4.72
N ASP A 54 2.09 -24.39 4.28
CA ASP A 54 3.57 -24.35 4.32
C ASP A 54 4.18 -22.96 4.09
N SER A 55 3.77 -21.97 4.87
CA SER A 55 4.61 -20.78 5.09
C SER A 55 4.63 -20.47 6.57
N ASN A 56 5.82 -20.30 7.14
CA ASN A 56 6.09 -20.00 8.56
C ASN A 56 5.62 -18.59 8.98
N LEU A 57 4.43 -18.20 8.55
CA LEU A 57 3.66 -17.03 8.95
C LEU A 57 2.25 -17.57 9.17
N ASP A 58 1.91 -17.76 10.43
CA ASP A 58 0.60 -18.19 10.92
C ASP A 58 -0.47 -17.21 10.38
N HIS A 59 -1.07 -17.57 9.25
CA HIS A 59 -2.17 -16.84 8.60
C HIS A 59 -3.46 -17.68 8.66
N SER A 60 -3.63 -18.46 9.73
CA SER A 60 -4.92 -19.07 10.09
C SER A 60 -6.02 -18.02 10.28
N ASP A 61 -5.65 -16.76 10.55
CA ASP A 61 -6.59 -15.70 10.92
C ASP A 61 -7.13 -14.90 9.71
N LEU A 62 -6.73 -15.26 8.49
CA LEU A 62 -7.22 -14.64 7.24
C LEU A 62 -8.17 -15.54 6.45
N GLU A 63 -8.68 -16.61 7.06
CA GLU A 63 -9.74 -17.42 6.47
C GLU A 63 -11.00 -16.55 6.27
N PRO A 64 -11.58 -16.51 5.05
CA PRO A 64 -12.90 -15.91 4.89
C PRO A 64 -13.89 -16.71 5.73
N LYS A 65 -14.56 -16.05 6.68
CA LYS A 65 -15.64 -16.67 7.46
C LYS A 65 -16.62 -17.40 6.54
N GLU A 66 -16.97 -18.64 6.92
CA GLU A 66 -17.88 -19.49 6.15
C GLU A 66 -19.18 -18.75 5.79
N GLY A 67 -19.56 -18.80 4.50
CA GLY A 67 -20.84 -18.26 4.01
C GLY A 67 -20.84 -16.80 3.56
N VAL A 68 -19.70 -16.12 3.52
CA VAL A 68 -19.62 -14.74 3.01
C VAL A 68 -19.40 -14.74 1.50
N GLU A 69 -20.33 -14.16 0.74
CA GLU A 69 -20.13 -13.92 -0.69
C GLU A 69 -18.93 -12.98 -0.90
N LEU A 70 -17.86 -13.52 -1.50
CA LEU A 70 -16.66 -12.78 -1.86
C LEU A 70 -17.00 -11.74 -2.92
N SER A 71 -17.36 -10.54 -2.48
CA SER A 71 -17.60 -9.42 -3.37
C SER A 71 -16.33 -8.59 -3.51
N ILE A 72 -15.79 -8.51 -4.73
CA ILE A 72 -14.63 -7.66 -5.09
C ILE A 72 -14.84 -6.20 -4.66
N TRP A 73 -16.10 -5.74 -4.61
CA TRP A 73 -16.48 -4.42 -4.13
C TRP A 73 -16.09 -4.13 -2.68
N ASN A 74 -15.95 -5.16 -1.83
CA ASN A 74 -15.50 -5.01 -0.45
C ASN A 74 -14.04 -4.56 -0.36
N ALA A 75 -13.22 -4.87 -1.37
CA ALA A 75 -11.83 -4.41 -1.45
C ALA A 75 -11.71 -3.11 -2.26
N ILE A 76 -12.43 -3.00 -3.38
CA ILE A 76 -12.35 -1.83 -4.27
C ILE A 76 -12.79 -0.55 -3.55
N ILE A 77 -13.86 -0.59 -2.75
CA ILE A 77 -14.40 0.64 -2.16
C ILE A 77 -13.43 1.25 -1.14
N PRO A 78 -12.90 0.52 -0.13
CA PRO A 78 -11.91 1.08 0.79
C PRO A 78 -10.63 1.60 0.08
N ILE A 79 -10.14 0.88 -0.93
CA ILE A 79 -8.96 1.30 -1.71
C ILE A 79 -9.28 2.57 -2.51
N GLY A 80 -10.44 2.63 -3.15
CA GLY A 80 -10.89 3.80 -3.90
C GLY A 80 -11.05 5.02 -2.98
N VAL A 81 -11.63 4.84 -1.80
CA VAL A 81 -11.72 5.90 -0.79
C VAL A 81 -10.34 6.38 -0.38
N LEU A 82 -9.39 5.49 -0.11
CA LEU A 82 -8.02 5.86 0.21
C LEU A 82 -7.41 6.75 -0.88
N VAL A 83 -7.50 6.33 -2.15
CA VAL A 83 -6.93 7.07 -3.28
C VAL A 83 -7.59 8.45 -3.42
N ILE A 84 -8.92 8.52 -3.41
CA ILE A 84 -9.64 9.79 -3.59
C ILE A 84 -9.39 10.74 -2.42
N THR A 85 -9.48 10.25 -1.19
CA THR A 85 -9.18 11.05 0.00
C THR A 85 -7.73 11.51 0.01
N SER A 86 -6.79 10.68 -0.45
CA SER A 86 -5.38 11.05 -0.59
C SER A 86 -5.18 12.20 -1.55
N LEU A 87 -5.78 12.17 -2.74
CA LEU A 87 -5.69 13.28 -3.69
C LEU A 87 -6.26 14.58 -3.12
N ILE A 88 -7.38 14.49 -2.40
CA ILE A 88 -8.01 15.63 -1.74
C ILE A 88 -7.13 16.18 -0.61
N CYS A 89 -6.62 15.33 0.28
CA CYS A 89 -5.73 15.71 1.37
C CYS A 89 -4.42 16.31 0.86
N PHE A 90 -3.84 15.78 -0.22
CA PHE A 90 -2.67 16.35 -0.88
C PHE A 90 -2.94 17.77 -1.36
N TYR A 91 -4.06 17.99 -2.04
CA TYR A 91 -4.44 19.31 -2.51
C TYR A 91 -4.66 20.29 -1.35
N PHE A 92 -5.41 19.89 -0.31
CA PHE A 92 -5.67 20.76 0.84
C PHE A 92 -4.43 21.06 1.66
N SER A 93 -3.60 20.06 1.95
CA SER A 93 -2.32 20.25 2.66
C SER A 93 -1.42 21.22 1.89
N GLY A 94 -1.27 21.02 0.58
CA GLY A 94 -0.54 21.93 -0.29
C GLY A 94 -1.11 23.34 -0.31
N TYR A 95 -2.44 23.46 -0.44
CA TYR A 95 -3.13 24.74 -0.43
C TYR A 95 -2.90 25.51 0.88
N THR A 96 -2.98 24.84 2.04
CA THR A 96 -2.73 25.48 3.34
C THR A 96 -1.30 25.98 3.49
N VAL A 97 -0.32 25.23 2.96
CA VAL A 97 1.09 25.63 3.00
C VAL A 97 1.33 26.83 2.09
N ILE A 98 0.74 26.84 0.90
CA ILE A 98 0.88 27.93 -0.07
C ILE A 98 0.17 29.22 0.40
N MET A 99 -1.02 29.10 1.00
CA MET A 99 -1.72 30.24 1.58
C MET A 99 -1.03 30.80 2.84
N GLY A 100 -0.28 29.97 3.58
CA GLY A 100 0.49 30.39 4.74
C GLY A 100 1.90 30.90 4.41
N GLY A 101 2.37 30.73 3.17
CA GLY A 101 3.69 31.18 2.72
C GLY A 101 3.72 32.63 2.24
N GLU A 102 4.93 33.16 2.01
CA GLU A 102 5.15 34.55 1.57
C GLU A 102 5.05 34.75 0.04
N ASP A 103 4.89 33.67 -0.73
CA ASP A 103 4.95 33.71 -2.20
C ASP A 103 3.62 34.16 -2.83
N VAL A 104 3.49 35.48 -3.00
CA VAL A 104 2.32 36.17 -3.57
C VAL A 104 1.97 35.66 -4.98
N ALA A 105 2.93 35.15 -5.74
CA ALA A 105 2.70 34.57 -7.06
C ALA A 105 1.95 33.22 -7.01
N LEU A 106 2.28 32.35 -6.05
CA LEU A 106 1.61 31.06 -5.85
C LEU A 106 0.21 31.27 -5.26
N GLN A 107 0.06 32.25 -4.36
CA GLN A 107 -1.26 32.61 -3.83
C GLN A 107 -2.21 33.10 -4.92
N ASN A 108 -1.70 33.91 -5.87
CA ASN A 108 -2.48 34.37 -7.02
C ASN A 108 -2.87 33.23 -7.96
N ILE A 109 -2.02 32.22 -8.16
CA ILE A 109 -2.36 31.05 -8.99
C ILE A 109 -3.49 30.23 -8.35
N MET A 110 -3.43 30.03 -7.03
CA MET A 110 -4.47 29.32 -6.28
C MET A 110 -5.79 30.10 -6.20
N THR A 111 -5.73 31.42 -6.14
CA THR A 111 -6.92 32.29 -6.03
C THR A 111 -7.62 32.49 -7.38
N ASN A 112 -6.86 32.67 -8.47
CA ASN A 112 -7.43 32.92 -9.80
C ASN A 112 -7.81 31.64 -10.55
N SER A 113 -7.17 30.50 -10.27
CA SER A 113 -7.44 29.23 -10.96
C SER A 113 -7.13 28.01 -10.08
N PRO A 114 -7.90 27.78 -9.00
CA PRO A 114 -7.63 26.72 -8.02
C PRO A 114 -7.60 25.31 -8.63
N ILE A 115 -8.39 25.06 -9.68
CA ILE A 115 -8.52 23.73 -10.32
C ILE A 115 -7.62 23.61 -11.58
N SER A 116 -6.79 24.61 -11.87
CA SER A 116 -5.84 24.51 -12.99
C SER A 116 -4.82 23.40 -12.72
N PHE A 117 -4.39 22.70 -13.78
CA PHE A 117 -3.35 21.67 -13.68
C PHE A 117 -2.08 22.19 -12.99
N LYS A 118 -1.72 23.46 -13.25
CA LYS A 118 -0.57 24.10 -12.60
C LYS A 118 -0.81 24.29 -11.11
N ALA A 119 -2.01 24.69 -10.69
CA ALA A 119 -2.34 24.85 -9.28
C ALA A 119 -2.30 23.51 -8.54
N ILE A 120 -2.86 22.45 -9.13
CA ILE A 120 -2.82 21.10 -8.55
C ILE A 120 -1.37 20.61 -8.42
N GLN A 121 -0.54 20.79 -9.44
CA GLN A 121 0.87 20.40 -9.41
C GLN A 121 1.64 21.11 -8.28
N GLU A 122 1.48 22.43 -8.16
CA GLU A 122 2.16 23.20 -7.13
C GLU A 122 1.65 22.84 -5.72
N ALA A 123 0.34 22.63 -5.56
CA ALA A 123 -0.23 22.15 -4.29
C ALA A 123 0.37 20.78 -3.91
N PHE A 124 0.42 19.84 -4.83
CA PHE A 124 0.99 18.50 -4.56
C PHE A 124 2.47 18.59 -4.23
N SER A 125 3.23 19.45 -4.91
CA SER A 125 4.66 19.64 -4.64
C SER A 125 4.94 20.26 -3.26
N ALA A 126 4.04 21.11 -2.77
CA ALA A 126 4.16 21.78 -1.47
C ALA A 126 3.54 20.99 -0.30
N SER A 127 2.81 19.92 -0.59
CA SER A 127 2.07 19.15 0.40
C SER A 127 2.95 18.28 1.31
N ASP A 128 2.49 18.04 2.54
CA ASP A 128 3.09 17.05 3.43
C ASP A 128 2.48 15.67 3.16
N ALA A 129 3.25 14.80 2.50
CA ALA A 129 2.82 13.46 2.17
C ALA A 129 2.53 12.58 3.38
N SER A 130 3.24 12.78 4.49
CA SER A 130 3.06 11.98 5.70
C SER A 130 1.69 12.25 6.32
N VAL A 131 1.34 13.54 6.45
CA VAL A 131 0.04 13.95 7.01
C VAL A 131 -1.10 13.56 6.08
N ALA A 132 -0.96 13.81 4.77
CA ALA A 132 -2.00 13.52 3.79
C ALA A 132 -2.33 12.03 3.71
N LEU A 133 -1.30 11.17 3.65
CA LEU A 133 -1.48 9.72 3.59
C LEU A 133 -2.01 9.15 4.91
N PHE A 134 -1.55 9.67 6.05
CA PHE A 134 -2.03 9.22 7.36
C PHE A 134 -3.54 9.48 7.53
N GLN A 135 -4.00 10.70 7.24
CA GLN A 135 -5.42 11.05 7.33
C GLN A 135 -6.27 10.21 6.37
N SER A 136 -5.76 9.98 5.17
CA SER A 136 -6.46 9.18 4.15
C SER A 136 -6.58 7.71 4.54
N ALA A 137 -5.52 7.14 5.13
CA ALA A 137 -5.53 5.78 5.64
C ALA A 137 -6.52 5.60 6.80
N LEU A 138 -6.64 6.60 7.69
CA LEU A 138 -7.65 6.59 8.76
C LEU A 138 -9.09 6.64 8.22
N ILE A 139 -9.36 7.49 7.23
CA ILE A 139 -10.70 7.57 6.63
C ILE A 139 -11.05 6.26 5.92
N ALA A 140 -10.10 5.71 5.15
CA ALA A 140 -10.29 4.45 4.45
C ALA A 140 -10.52 3.27 5.41
N SER A 141 -9.79 3.22 6.55
CA SER A 141 -9.98 2.16 7.55
C SER A 141 -11.36 2.24 8.22
N ILE A 142 -11.82 3.45 8.55
CA ILE A 142 -13.17 3.67 9.09
C ILE A 142 -14.23 3.20 8.10
N VAL A 143 -14.11 3.57 6.82
CA VAL A 143 -15.03 3.12 5.77
C VAL A 143 -15.02 1.60 5.65
N SER A 144 -13.84 0.97 5.68
CA SER A 144 -13.70 -0.48 5.63
C SER A 144 -14.44 -1.17 6.79
N ILE A 145 -14.29 -0.66 8.01
CA ILE A 145 -14.97 -1.19 9.20
C ILE A 145 -16.49 -1.02 9.07
N ILE A 146 -16.97 0.17 8.68
CA ILE A 146 -18.40 0.44 8.49
C ILE A 146 -19.01 -0.49 7.44
N MET A 147 -18.30 -0.71 6.33
CA MET A 147 -18.74 -1.62 5.28
C MET A 147 -18.82 -3.07 5.76
N GLY A 148 -17.81 -3.55 6.47
CA GLY A 148 -17.78 -4.91 7.01
C GLY A 148 -18.92 -5.18 7.99
N VAL A 149 -19.21 -4.21 8.86
CA VAL A 149 -20.32 -4.28 9.83
C VAL A 149 -21.68 -4.16 9.12
N SER A 150 -21.82 -3.25 8.16
CA SER A 150 -23.08 -3.03 7.42
C SER A 150 -23.48 -4.26 6.58
N LYS A 151 -22.48 -4.97 6.03
CA LYS A 151 -22.69 -6.22 5.30
C LYS A 151 -22.84 -7.44 6.23
N LYS A 152 -22.82 -7.23 7.55
CA LYS A 152 -22.91 -8.28 8.58
C LYS A 152 -21.87 -9.41 8.40
N ILE A 153 -20.70 -9.06 7.89
CA ILE A 153 -19.59 -10.00 7.69
C ILE A 153 -18.93 -10.29 9.04
N PHE A 154 -18.76 -9.24 9.87
CA PHE A 154 -18.19 -9.31 11.21
C PHE A 154 -18.78 -8.21 12.11
N THR A 155 -18.67 -8.40 13.43
CA THR A 155 -19.09 -7.40 14.42
C THR A 155 -18.06 -6.27 14.55
N VAL A 156 -18.41 -5.16 15.21
CA VAL A 156 -17.48 -4.05 15.46
C VAL A 156 -16.24 -4.51 16.24
N SER A 157 -16.41 -5.44 17.19
CA SER A 157 -15.29 -5.98 17.98
C SER A 157 -14.31 -6.74 17.09
N GLU A 158 -14.83 -7.63 16.25
CA GLU A 158 -14.03 -8.42 15.31
C GLU A 158 -13.36 -7.53 14.25
N ALA A 159 -14.03 -6.45 13.81
CA ALA A 159 -13.45 -5.47 12.90
C ALA A 159 -12.20 -4.79 13.49
N ILE A 160 -12.26 -4.42 14.77
CA ILE A 160 -11.16 -3.78 15.48
C ILE A 160 -10.03 -4.78 15.72
N GLU A 161 -10.35 -6.02 16.10
CA GLU A 161 -9.38 -7.09 16.27
C GLU A 161 -8.62 -7.35 14.96
N THR A 162 -9.33 -7.54 13.85
CA THR A 162 -8.75 -7.71 12.52
C THR A 162 -7.88 -6.50 12.12
N TRP A 163 -8.31 -5.28 12.46
CA TRP A 163 -7.54 -4.07 12.19
C TRP A 163 -6.24 -4.02 13.00
N ILE A 164 -6.27 -4.43 14.27
CA ILE A 164 -5.08 -4.55 15.13
C ILE A 164 -4.13 -5.63 14.61
N ASP A 165 -4.67 -6.77 14.20
CA ASP A 165 -3.87 -7.87 13.65
C ASP A 165 -3.15 -7.44 12.37
N GLY A 166 -3.82 -6.67 11.50
CA GLY A 166 -3.21 -6.06 10.33
C GLY A 166 -2.06 -5.10 10.66
N MET A 167 -2.04 -4.48 11.85
CA MET A 167 -0.96 -3.60 12.29
C MET A 167 0.26 -4.36 12.84
N LYS A 168 0.11 -5.59 13.35
CA LYS A 168 1.21 -6.35 13.97
C LYS A 168 2.43 -6.49 13.05
N PRO A 169 2.31 -6.85 11.74
CA PRO A 169 3.47 -6.95 10.84
C PRO A 169 4.13 -5.59 10.52
N LEU A 170 3.41 -4.48 10.69
CA LEU A 170 3.99 -3.14 10.48
C LEU A 170 4.97 -2.77 11.60
N LEU A 171 4.77 -3.29 12.82
CA LEU A 171 5.67 -3.04 13.95
C LEU A 171 7.07 -3.58 13.69
N ILE A 172 7.20 -4.83 13.21
CA ILE A 172 8.51 -5.41 12.90
C ILE A 172 9.21 -4.63 11.79
N THR A 173 8.46 -4.15 10.79
CA THR A 173 8.99 -3.29 9.73
C THR A 173 9.52 -1.96 10.30
N GLY A 174 8.79 -1.35 11.24
CA GLY A 174 9.23 -0.14 11.94
C GLY A 174 10.54 -0.33 12.71
N VAL A 175 10.70 -1.47 13.40
CA VAL A 175 11.95 -1.80 14.10
C VAL A 175 13.12 -1.92 13.12
N ILE A 176 12.93 -2.59 11.98
CA ILE A 176 13.97 -2.72 10.95
C ILE A 176 14.39 -1.34 10.41
N LEU A 177 13.43 -0.46 10.11
CA LEU A 177 13.72 0.90 9.62
C LEU A 177 14.47 1.75 10.66
N LEU A 178 14.10 1.64 11.94
CA LEU A 178 14.78 2.35 13.03
C LEU A 178 16.24 1.89 13.15
N LEU A 179 16.49 0.57 13.12
CA LEU A 179 17.85 0.03 13.15
C LEU A 179 18.66 0.44 11.91
N ALA A 180 18.03 0.49 10.73
CA ALA A 180 18.68 0.96 9.52
C ALA A 180 19.09 2.44 9.60
N TRP A 181 18.23 3.31 10.15
CA TRP A 181 18.57 4.71 10.39
C TRP A 181 19.65 4.88 11.45
N SER A 182 19.61 4.08 12.52
CA SER A 182 20.66 4.07 13.54
C SER A 182 22.02 3.71 12.95
N LEU A 183 22.10 2.63 12.15
CA LEU A 183 23.33 2.21 11.48
C LEU A 183 23.81 3.27 10.47
N SER A 184 22.89 3.85 9.69
CA SER A 184 23.21 4.94 8.75
C SER A 184 23.78 6.17 9.46
N SER A 185 23.24 6.52 10.63
CA SER A 185 23.76 7.61 11.46
C SER A 185 25.18 7.31 11.95
N VAL A 186 25.42 6.10 12.47
CA VAL A 186 26.75 5.69 12.97
C VAL A 186 27.79 5.69 11.83
N ILE A 187 27.42 5.21 10.64
CA ILE A 187 28.32 5.24 9.46
C ILE A 187 28.66 6.69 9.08
N LYS A 188 27.69 7.61 9.08
CA LYS A 188 27.94 9.03 8.81
C LYS A 188 28.87 9.68 9.84
N ASP A 189 28.78 9.28 11.11
CA ASP A 189 29.67 9.78 12.16
C ASP A 189 31.11 9.25 12.02
N LEU A 190 31.28 8.09 11.40
CA LEU A 190 32.58 7.45 11.14
C LEU A 190 33.22 7.82 9.80
N GLY A 191 32.44 8.31 8.82
CA GLY A 191 32.90 8.73 7.49
C GLY A 191 32.29 7.91 6.35
#